data_AF-A0A3C0ADF2-F1
#
_entry.id   AF-A0A3C0ADF2-F1
#
_cell.length_a   1.000
_cell.length_b   1.000
_cell.length_c   1.000
_cell.angle_alpha   90.00
_cell.angle_beta   90.00
_cell.angle_gamma   90.00
#
_symmetry.space_group_name_H-M   'P 1'
#
loop_
_entity.id
_entity.type
_entity.pdbx_description
1 polymer ?
#
loop_
_entity_poly.entity_id
_entity_poly.type
_entity_poly.pdbx_seq_one_letter_code
_entity_poly.pdbx_strand_id
1 'polypeptide(L)'
;AGKQKGYKVHYSNKTAPYADIAWHPSGEKIVFAAGAQPRQLMQFNPAEDKPPAPIELNVKGTIIGDVCFTPDGQSLLFNVSGTGE
;
A
#
# COMPACT_ATOMS: atom_id res chain seq x y z
N ALA A 1 -7.63 -9.42 9.90
CA ALA A 1 -7.33 -10.60 9.06
C ALA A 1 -6.24 -11.45 9.72
N GLY A 2 -6.28 -12.78 9.61
CA GLY A 2 -5.32 -13.72 10.24
C GLY A 2 -5.79 -14.48 11.49
N LYS A 3 -6.96 -14.14 12.06
CA LYS A 3 -7.48 -14.79 13.28
C LYS A 3 -8.26 -16.10 13.05
N GLN A 4 -8.56 -16.47 11.80
CA GLN A 4 -9.30 -17.70 11.47
C GLN A 4 -8.53 -18.57 10.47
N LYS A 5 -8.62 -19.89 10.65
CA LYS A 5 -7.95 -20.90 9.79
C LYS A 5 -8.52 -20.88 8.37
N GLY A 6 -7.64 -21.08 7.37
CA GLY A 6 -7.99 -21.21 5.95
C GLY A 6 -7.38 -20.13 5.09
N TYR A 7 -6.04 -20.07 5.02
CA TYR A 7 -5.22 -19.09 4.28
C TYR A 7 -5.84 -18.65 2.95
N LYS A 8 -6.57 -17.54 2.93
CA LYS A 8 -7.06 -16.95 1.69
C LYS A 8 -6.08 -15.88 1.23
N VAL A 9 -5.38 -16.19 0.16
CA VAL A 9 -4.73 -15.17 -0.67
C VAL A 9 -5.88 -14.44 -1.38
N HIS A 10 -6.29 -13.30 -0.83
CA HIS A 10 -7.37 -12.47 -1.39
C HIS A 10 -6.90 -11.63 -2.60
N TYR A 11 -5.59 -11.40 -2.68
CA TYR A 11 -4.98 -10.72 -3.80
C TYR A 11 -3.71 -11.47 -4.23
N SER A 12 -3.65 -11.82 -5.51
CA SER A 12 -2.45 -12.31 -6.15
C SER A 12 -2.24 -11.53 -7.44
N ASN A 13 -0.98 -11.23 -7.74
CA ASN A 13 -0.59 -10.58 -8.97
C ASN A 13 0.60 -11.34 -9.56
N LYS A 14 0.71 -11.34 -10.89
CA LYS A 14 1.86 -11.93 -11.60
C LYS A 14 3.14 -11.13 -11.36
N THR A 15 3.01 -9.85 -11.05
CA THR A 15 4.10 -8.96 -10.69
C THR A 15 4.07 -8.63 -9.20
N ALA A 16 5.24 -8.67 -8.57
CA ALA A 16 5.40 -8.22 -7.20
C ALA A 16 5.12 -6.71 -7.09
N PRO A 17 4.73 -6.21 -5.90
CA PRO A 17 4.82 -4.80 -5.57
C PRO A 17 6.21 -4.23 -5.93
N TYR A 18 6.26 -2.94 -6.26
CA TYR A 18 7.52 -2.29 -6.63
C TYR A 18 8.53 -2.29 -5.46
N ALA A 19 8.04 -2.02 -4.25
CA ALA A 19 8.83 -1.91 -3.03
C ALA A 19 8.03 -2.44 -1.83
N ASP A 20 8.21 -1.83 -0.66
CA ASP A 20 7.69 -2.30 0.62
C ASP A 20 6.15 -2.30 0.72
N ILE A 21 5.65 -3.01 1.73
CA ILE A 21 4.25 -3.02 2.14
C ILE A 21 4.11 -2.56 3.59
N ALA A 22 3.07 -1.81 3.90
CA ALA A 22 2.77 -1.36 5.26
C ALA A 22 1.41 -1.88 5.72
N TRP A 23 1.38 -2.56 6.88
CA TRP A 23 0.14 -2.91 7.56
C TRP A 23 -0.28 -1.76 8.47
N HIS A 24 -1.52 -1.30 8.33
CA HIS A 24 -2.09 -0.32 9.26
C HIS A 24 -2.26 -0.93 10.66
N PRO A 25 -1.99 -0.20 11.77
CA PRO A 25 -2.07 -0.76 13.13
C PRO A 25 -3.42 -1.41 13.49
N SER A 26 -4.53 -0.98 12.88
CA SER A 26 -5.85 -1.61 13.09
C SER A 26 -5.98 -3.02 12.52
N GLY A 27 -5.12 -3.42 11.58
CA GLY A 27 -5.21 -4.71 10.92
C GLY A 27 -6.11 -4.74 9.68
N GLU A 28 -6.81 -3.65 9.36
CA GLU A 28 -7.87 -3.59 8.33
C GLU A 28 -7.44 -2.99 7.00
N LYS A 29 -6.18 -2.58 6.89
CA LYS A 29 -5.64 -1.95 5.68
C LYS A 29 -4.18 -2.35 5.48
N ILE A 30 -3.83 -2.68 4.25
CA ILE A 30 -2.45 -2.82 3.78
C ILE A 30 -2.25 -1.81 2.65
N VAL A 31 -1.10 -1.14 2.64
CA VAL A 31 -0.68 -0.22 1.57
C VAL A 31 0.61 -0.68 0.94
N PHE A 32 0.75 -0.53 -0.37
CA PHE A 32 1.97 -0.86 -1.11
C PHE A 32 2.09 -0.01 -2.38
N ALA A 33 3.29 0.11 -2.93
CA ALA A 33 3.48 0.74 -4.25
C ALA A 33 3.31 -0.29 -5.38
N ALA A 34 2.39 -0.04 -6.31
CA ALA A 34 2.25 -0.84 -7.53
C ALA A 34 3.42 -0.61 -8.50
N GLY A 35 3.77 -1.65 -9.26
CA GLY A 35 4.83 -1.62 -10.27
C GLY A 35 4.42 -0.94 -11.59
N ALA A 36 5.44 -0.43 -12.29
CA ALA A 36 5.41 0.45 -13.47
C ALA A 36 5.20 1.95 -13.18
N GLN A 37 5.77 2.79 -14.04
CA GLN A 37 5.67 4.25 -13.96
C GLN A 37 4.40 4.74 -14.67
N PRO A 38 3.68 5.74 -14.14
CA PRO A 38 3.90 6.38 -12.84
C PRO A 38 3.53 5.44 -11.68
N ARG A 39 4.39 5.37 -10.66
CA ARG A 39 4.10 4.55 -9.47
C ARG A 39 2.90 5.11 -8.72
N GLN A 40 2.04 4.23 -8.24
CA GLN A 40 0.84 4.56 -7.48
C GLN A 40 0.83 3.76 -6.17
N LEU A 41 0.46 4.40 -5.06
CA LEU A 41 0.16 3.66 -3.83
C LEU A 41 -1.22 3.03 -3.95
N MET A 42 -1.28 1.75 -3.63
CA MET A 42 -2.49 0.93 -3.63
C MET A 42 -2.83 0.57 -2.19
N GLN A 43 -4.11 0.39 -1.90
CA GLN A 43 -4.61 -0.07 -0.62
C GLN A 43 -5.65 -1.18 -0.79
N PHE A 44 -5.74 -2.06 0.21
CA PHE A 44 -6.83 -3.02 0.31
C PHE A 44 -7.09 -3.44 1.76
N ASN A 45 -8.29 -3.94 2.02
CA ASN A 45 -8.62 -4.62 3.27
C ASN A 45 -8.32 -6.11 3.14
N PRO A 46 -7.35 -6.66 3.90
CA PRO A 46 -6.97 -8.07 3.80
C PRO A 46 -8.05 -9.05 4.30
N ALA A 47 -9.16 -8.56 4.87
CA ALA A 47 -10.30 -9.39 5.24
C ALA A 47 -11.38 -9.47 4.14
N GLU A 48 -11.26 -8.68 3.07
CA GLU A 48 -12.22 -8.62 1.98
C GLU A 48 -11.69 -9.32 0.73
N ASP A 49 -12.58 -9.94 -0.03
CA ASP A 49 -12.27 -10.54 -1.34
C ASP A 49 -12.40 -9.50 -2.45
N LYS A 50 -11.64 -8.41 -2.33
CA LYS A 50 -11.64 -7.29 -3.27
C LYS A 50 -10.23 -6.96 -3.74
N PRO A 51 -10.05 -6.57 -5.01
CA PRO A 51 -8.76 -6.14 -5.49
C PRO A 51 -8.30 -4.84 -4.81
N PRO A 52 -6.99 -4.56 -4.76
CA PRO A 52 -6.47 -3.28 -4.33
C PRO A 52 -6.98 -2.13 -5.18
N ALA A 53 -7.25 -1.02 -4.50
CA ALA A 53 -7.67 0.23 -5.10
C ALA A 53 -6.56 1.28 -4.94
N PRO A 54 -6.47 2.26 -5.85
CA PRO A 54 -5.52 3.36 -5.71
C PRO A 54 -5.81 4.21 -4.47
N ILE A 55 -4.76 4.78 -3.88
CA ILE A 55 -4.87 5.91 -2.96
C ILE A 55 -4.78 7.18 -3.80
N GLU A 56 -5.82 8.01 -3.73
CA GLU A 56 -5.81 9.32 -4.38
C GLU A 56 -4.82 10.24 -3.66
N LEU A 57 -3.71 10.54 -4.34
CA LEU A 57 -2.64 11.39 -3.84
C LEU A 57 -2.32 12.46 -4.86
N ASN A 58 -2.24 13.71 -4.41
CA ASN A 58 -1.74 14.81 -5.21
C ASN A 58 -0.31 15.13 -4.77
N VAL A 59 0.67 14.49 -5.40
CA VAL A 59 2.09 14.67 -5.11
C VAL A 59 2.82 15.16 -6.35
N LYS A 60 3.68 16.17 -6.18
CA LYS A 60 4.63 16.57 -7.22
C LYS A 60 5.87 15.68 -7.13
N GLY A 61 6.08 14.86 -8.15
CA GLY A 61 7.22 13.94 -8.26
C GLY A 61 6.80 12.48 -8.40
N THR A 62 7.76 11.58 -8.26
CA THR A 62 7.59 10.14 -8.42
C THR A 62 7.70 9.45 -7.07
N ILE A 63 6.67 8.69 -6.67
CA ILE A 63 6.74 7.85 -5.47
C ILE A 63 7.93 6.89 -5.58
N ILE A 64 8.74 6.76 -4.54
CA ILE A 64 9.90 5.83 -4.54
C ILE A 64 9.47 4.44 -4.08
N GLY A 65 8.52 4.35 -3.15
CA GLY A 65 7.78 3.11 -2.87
C GLY A 65 7.84 2.61 -1.43
N ASP A 66 8.81 3.06 -0.62
CA ASP A 66 8.83 2.74 0.82
C ASP A 66 7.67 3.44 1.53
N VAL A 67 6.99 2.71 2.41
CA VAL A 67 5.78 3.14 3.10
C VAL A 67 5.80 2.68 4.55
N CYS A 68 5.30 3.49 5.47
CA CYS A 68 5.10 3.11 6.86
C CYS A 68 3.98 3.92 7.50
N PHE A 69 3.09 3.26 8.25
CA PHE A 69 2.08 3.97 9.04
C PHE A 69 2.68 4.50 10.34
N THR A 70 2.21 5.67 10.79
CA THR A 70 2.46 6.10 12.17
C THR A 70 1.88 5.07 13.15
N PRO A 71 2.45 4.93 14.37
CA PRO A 71 1.96 3.94 15.34
C PRO A 71 0.49 4.09 15.71
N ASP A 72 -0.05 5.31 15.65
CA ASP A 72 -1.47 5.62 15.88
C ASP A 72 -2.37 5.36 14.65
N GLY A 73 -1.78 5.03 13.49
CA GLY A 73 -2.47 4.79 12.23
C GLY A 73 -3.01 6.04 11.53
N GLN A 74 -2.85 7.23 12.10
CA GLN A 74 -3.45 8.45 11.55
C GLN A 74 -2.75 8.95 10.28
N SER A 75 -1.50 8.56 10.05
CA SER A 75 -0.70 9.03 8.93
C SER A 75 0.09 7.91 8.27
N LEU A 76 0.36 8.11 6.97
CA LEU A 76 1.22 7.25 6.17
C LEU A 76 2.45 8.07 5.74
N LEU A 77 3.63 7.63 6.15
CA LEU A 77 4.90 8.15 5.65
C LEU A 77 5.28 7.42 4.37
N PHE A 78 5.74 8.16 3.37
CA PHE A 78 6.24 7.61 2.12
C PHE A 78 7.21 8.57 1.43
N ASN A 79 8.04 8.03 0.55
CA ASN A 79 9.10 8.79 -0.12
C ASN A 79 8.70 9.18 -1.54
N VAL A 80 9.06 10.40 -1.95
CA VAL A 80 8.86 10.92 -3.31
C VAL A 80 10.21 11.46 -3.82
N SER A 81 10.59 11.07 -5.04
CA SER A 81 11.73 11.66 -5.75
C SER A 81 11.23 12.72 -6.74
N GLY A 82 11.87 13.88 -6.73
CA GLY A 82 11.55 15.01 -7.60
C GLY A 82 12.06 16.29 -6.96
N THR A 83 12.31 17.32 -7.76
CA THR A 83 12.62 18.64 -7.22
C THR A 83 11.36 19.15 -6.53
N GLY A 84 11.37 19.14 -5.20
CA GLY A 84 10.32 19.79 -4.42
C GLY A 84 10.29 21.27 -4.75
N GLU A 85 9.28 21.66 -5.54
CA GLU A 85 8.49 22.90 -5.44
C GLU A 85 7.21 22.81 -6.28
#